data_AF-A0A948QEG4-F1
#
_entry.id   AF-A0A948QEG4-F1
#
_cell.length_a   1.000
_cell.length_b   1.000
_cell.length_c   1.000
_cell.angle_alpha   90.00
_cell.angle_beta   90.00
_cell.angle_gamma   90.00
#
_symmetry.space_group_name_H-M   'P 1'
#
loop_
_entity.id
_entity.type
_entity.pdbx_description
1 polymer ?
#
loop_
_entity_poly.entity_id
_entity_poly.type
_entity_poly.pdbx_seq_one_letter_code
_entity_poly.pdbx_strand_id
1 'polypeptide(L)'
;MPIRWSALKVSEAAGMIEEYLNQAVEPLEQAMIVAREARTLNNLPQYVDQDFTQVIGKIEDCLGCTQFRPVGWFKAVVEHIRKDLPSGAVEADQISQKYGSTPVLV
;
A
#
# COMPACT_ATOMS: atom_id res chain seq x y z
N MET A 1 11.48 -8.19 23.52
CA MET A 1 11.06 -9.60 23.30
C MET A 1 11.84 -10.14 22.10
N PRO A 2 12.28 -11.41 22.10
CA PRO A 2 12.90 -11.99 20.91
C PRO A 2 11.86 -12.07 19.79
N ILE A 3 12.18 -11.49 18.65
CA ILE A 3 11.35 -11.50 17.45
C ILE A 3 11.41 -12.92 16.88
N ARG A 4 10.25 -13.56 16.69
CA ARG A 4 10.16 -14.95 16.17
C ARG A 4 9.97 -15.01 14.65
N TRP A 5 9.98 -13.86 14.00
CA TRP A 5 9.69 -13.64 12.60
C TRP A 5 10.76 -12.74 12.01
N SER A 6 10.97 -12.80 10.69
CA SER A 6 12.04 -12.01 10.06
C SER A 6 11.56 -10.60 9.75
N ALA A 7 12.12 -9.60 10.43
CA ALA A 7 11.89 -8.19 10.15
C ALA A 7 12.34 -7.81 8.74
N LEU A 8 13.44 -8.42 8.24
CA LEU A 8 13.91 -8.23 6.87
C LEU A 8 12.85 -8.65 5.84
N LYS A 9 12.32 -9.87 5.96
CA LYS A 9 11.30 -10.38 5.02
C LYS A 9 10.02 -9.55 5.05
N VAL A 10 9.61 -9.07 6.22
CA VAL A 10 8.44 -8.18 6.35
C VAL A 10 8.70 -6.86 5.63
N SER A 11 9.89 -6.28 5.80
CA SER A 11 10.28 -5.03 5.11
C SER A 11 10.32 -5.20 3.59
N GLU A 12 10.87 -6.32 3.09
CA GLU A 12 10.91 -6.64 1.67
C GLU A 12 9.50 -6.78 1.09
N ALA A 13 8.63 -7.53 1.77
CA ALA A 13 7.23 -7.67 1.37
C ALA A 13 6.50 -6.32 1.32
N ALA A 14 6.71 -5.45 2.31
CA ALA A 14 6.16 -4.10 2.32
C ALA A 14 6.66 -3.26 1.14
N GLY A 15 7.94 -3.39 0.77
CA GLY A 15 8.52 -2.77 -0.43
C GLY A 15 7.86 -3.26 -1.73
N MET A 16 7.70 -4.57 -1.89
CA MET A 16 7.04 -5.14 -3.07
C MET A 16 5.58 -4.70 -3.19
N ILE A 17 4.85 -4.65 -2.07
CA ILE A 17 3.47 -4.14 -2.04
C ILE A 17 3.44 -2.69 -2.52
N GLU A 18 4.32 -1.83 -2.02
CA GLU A 18 4.39 -0.43 -2.45
C GLU A 18 4.70 -0.30 -3.95
N GLU A 19 5.60 -1.13 -4.47
CA GLU A 19 5.94 -1.14 -5.89
C GLU A 19 4.71 -1.46 -6.76
N TYR A 20 3.99 -2.54 -6.46
CA TYR A 20 2.77 -2.89 -7.20
C TYR A 20 1.67 -1.85 -7.08
N LEU A 21 1.53 -1.22 -5.92
CA LEU A 21 0.58 -0.13 -5.73
C LEU A 21 0.94 1.09 -6.59
N ASN A 22 2.22 1.43 -6.70
CA ASN A 22 2.68 2.51 -7.56
C ASN A 22 2.42 2.20 -9.05
N GLN A 23 2.59 0.95 -9.48
CA GLN A 23 2.23 0.51 -10.84
C GLN A 23 0.72 0.63 -11.11
N ALA A 24 -0.12 0.54 -10.08
CA ALA A 24 -1.57 0.67 -10.20
C ALA A 24 -2.06 2.13 -10.23
N VAL A 25 -1.21 3.13 -9.97
CA VAL A 25 -1.64 4.54 -9.90
C VAL A 25 -2.24 5.01 -11.22
N GLU A 26 -1.49 4.88 -12.32
CA GLU A 26 -1.92 5.32 -13.65
C GLU A 26 -3.24 4.64 -14.09
N PRO A 27 -3.42 3.30 -14.04
CA PRO A 27 -4.69 2.70 -14.44
C PRO A 27 -5.86 3.11 -13.54
N LEU A 28 -5.63 3.38 -12.25
CA LEU A 28 -6.67 3.90 -11.35
C LEU A 28 -7.07 5.35 -11.71
N GLU A 29 -6.10 6.19 -12.07
CA GLU A 29 -6.38 7.54 -12.59
C GLU A 29 -7.19 7.49 -13.89
N GLN A 30 -6.85 6.58 -14.81
CA GLN A 30 -7.62 6.37 -16.04
C GLN A 30 -9.06 5.90 -15.75
N ALA A 31 -9.23 4.95 -14.83
CA ALA A 31 -10.56 4.50 -14.41
C ALA A 31 -11.40 5.64 -13.81
N MET A 32 -10.77 6.54 -13.05
CA MET A 32 -11.42 7.73 -12.50
C MET A 32 -11.85 8.72 -13.59
N ILE A 33 -11.02 8.93 -14.62
CA ILE A 33 -11.38 9.77 -15.78
C ILE A 33 -12.64 9.21 -16.46
N VAL A 34 -12.64 7.91 -16.80
CA VAL A 34 -13.78 7.25 -17.45
C VAL A 34 -15.05 7.33 -16.59
N ALA A 35 -14.93 7.11 -15.28
CA ALA A 35 -16.06 7.22 -14.37
C ALA A 35 -16.63 8.65 -14.32
N ARG A 36 -15.77 9.68 -14.33
CA ARG A 36 -16.20 11.09 -14.38
C ARG A 36 -16.91 11.42 -15.69
N GLU A 37 -16.41 10.91 -16.83
CA GLU A 37 -17.05 11.09 -18.13
C GLU A 37 -18.42 10.39 -18.19
N ALA A 38 -18.54 9.17 -17.66
CA ALA A 38 -19.80 8.43 -17.66
C ALA A 38 -20.92 9.16 -16.90
N ARG A 39 -20.58 9.94 -15.86
CA ARG A 39 -21.56 10.77 -15.12
C ARG A 39 -22.13 11.93 -15.92
N THR A 40 -21.53 12.27 -17.06
CA THR A 40 -22.02 13.33 -17.96
C THR A 40 -23.07 12.83 -18.96
N LEU A 41 -23.38 11.53 -18.95
CA LEU A 41 -24.39 10.95 -19.84
C LEU A 41 -25.79 11.50 -19.55
N ASN A 42 -26.50 11.88 -20.60
CA ASN A 42 -27.88 12.35 -20.50
C ASN A 42 -28.82 11.23 -20.02
N ASN A 43 -29.80 11.58 -19.20
CA ASN A 43 -30.80 10.66 -18.64
C ASN A 43 -30.19 9.50 -17.83
N LEU A 44 -29.02 9.69 -17.23
CA LEU A 44 -28.40 8.70 -16.34
C LEU A 44 -29.29 8.46 -15.10
N PRO A 45 -29.71 7.22 -14.82
CA PRO A 45 -30.46 6.95 -13.60
C PRO A 45 -29.63 7.27 -12.35
N GLN A 46 -30.28 7.86 -11.34
CA GLN A 46 -29.60 8.33 -10.13
C GLN A 46 -28.81 7.23 -9.42
N TYR A 47 -29.32 5.99 -9.37
CA TYR A 47 -28.61 4.88 -8.73
C TYR A 47 -27.30 4.53 -9.45
N VAL A 48 -27.26 4.70 -10.78
CA VAL A 48 -26.03 4.48 -11.57
C VAL A 48 -25.03 5.60 -11.35
N ASP A 49 -25.48 6.86 -11.27
CA ASP A 49 -24.61 8.00 -10.92
C ASP A 49 -23.97 7.83 -9.54
N GLN A 50 -24.73 7.31 -8.58
CA GLN A 50 -24.25 6.99 -7.24
C GLN A 50 -23.15 5.92 -7.26
N ASP A 51 -23.28 4.90 -8.10
CA ASP A 51 -22.25 3.86 -8.24
C ASP A 51 -20.95 4.41 -8.84
N PHE A 52 -21.03 5.26 -9.87
CA PHE A 52 -19.84 5.96 -10.38
C PHE A 52 -19.19 6.86 -9.33
N THR A 53 -20.00 7.57 -8.55
CA THR A 53 -19.52 8.41 -7.45
C THR A 53 -18.79 7.58 -6.39
N GLN A 54 -19.31 6.39 -6.06
CA GLN A 54 -18.65 5.46 -5.14
C GLN A 54 -17.31 4.97 -5.68
N VAL A 55 -17.24 4.60 -6.96
CA VAL A 55 -15.97 4.19 -7.61
C VAL A 55 -14.94 5.30 -7.54
N ILE A 56 -15.32 6.53 -7.91
CA ILE A 56 -14.43 7.70 -7.84
C ILE A 56 -13.92 7.91 -6.41
N GLY A 57 -14.80 7.94 -5.42
CA GLY A 57 -14.42 8.14 -4.03
C GLY A 57 -13.48 7.06 -3.49
N LYS A 58 -13.68 5.79 -3.88
CA LYS A 58 -12.77 4.70 -3.51
C LYS A 58 -11.39 4.85 -4.13
N ILE A 59 -11.31 5.28 -5.39
CA ILE A 59 -10.03 5.54 -6.06
C ILE A 59 -9.31 6.71 -5.37
N GLU A 60 -10.02 7.81 -5.10
CA GLU A 60 -9.44 8.98 -4.43
C GLU A 60 -8.93 8.66 -3.02
N ASP A 61 -9.66 7.82 -2.26
CA ASP A 61 -9.21 7.29 -0.96
C ASP A 61 -7.94 6.44 -1.08
N CYS A 62 -7.85 5.62 -2.13
CA CYS A 62 -6.70 4.75 -2.38
C CYS A 62 -5.44 5.54 -2.76
N LEU A 63 -5.59 6.53 -3.64
CA LEU A 63 -4.47 7.34 -4.16
C LEU A 63 -4.06 8.47 -3.21
N GLY A 64 -4.98 8.95 -2.38
CA GLY A 64 -4.73 10.08 -1.48
C GLY A 64 -4.98 11.44 -2.13
N CYS A 65 -5.97 11.52 -3.01
CA CYS A 65 -6.30 12.73 -3.75
C CYS A 65 -7.34 13.60 -3.03
N THR A 66 -7.70 13.28 -1.79
CA THR A 66 -8.72 14.01 -1.03
C THR A 66 -8.09 14.91 0.02
N GLN A 67 -8.74 16.05 0.31
CA GLN A 67 -8.31 16.96 1.38
C GLN A 67 -8.25 16.28 2.76
N PHE A 68 -9.07 15.25 2.99
CA PHE A 68 -9.15 14.53 4.26
C PHE A 68 -8.12 13.39 4.35
N ARG A 69 -7.58 12.95 3.22
CA ARG A 69 -6.62 11.86 3.12
C ARG A 69 -5.56 12.21 2.07
N PRO A 70 -4.56 13.04 2.43
CA PRO A 70 -3.49 13.43 1.51
C PRO A 70 -2.50 12.27 1.24
N VAL A 71 -2.48 11.26 2.13
CA VAL A 71 -1.73 10.03 1.93
C VAL A 71 -2.74 8.92 1.65
N GLY A 72 -2.66 8.33 0.46
CA GLY A 72 -3.53 7.24 0.04
C GLY A 72 -3.57 6.11 1.06
N TRP A 73 -4.75 5.51 1.24
CA TRP A 73 -4.98 4.51 2.28
C TRP A 73 -3.94 3.39 2.27
N PHE A 74 -3.61 2.85 1.09
CA PHE A 74 -2.61 1.79 0.98
C PHE A 74 -1.20 2.24 1.38
N LYS A 75 -0.77 3.43 0.95
CA LYS A 75 0.54 3.99 1.36
C LYS A 75 0.61 4.17 2.87
N ALA A 76 -0.46 4.69 3.48
CA ALA A 76 -0.52 4.85 4.92
C ALA A 76 -0.37 3.50 5.65
N VAL A 77 -1.04 2.44 5.19
CA VAL A 77 -0.94 1.10 5.77
C VAL A 77 0.46 0.51 5.60
N VAL A 78 1.09 0.65 4.44
CA VAL A 78 2.46 0.19 4.21
C VAL A 78 3.45 0.91 5.14
N GLU A 79 3.28 2.22 5.32
CA GLU A 79 4.08 3.00 6.26
C GLU A 79 3.88 2.55 7.71
N HIS A 80 2.65 2.19 8.09
CA HIS A 80 2.40 1.60 9.41
C HIS A 80 3.13 0.27 9.60
N ILE A 81 3.11 -0.63 8.60
CA ILE A 81 3.86 -1.89 8.66
C ILE A 81 5.34 -1.64 8.93
N ARG A 82 5.93 -0.62 8.29
CA ARG A 82 7.34 -0.26 8.49
C ARG A 82 7.60 0.32 9.87
N LYS A 83 6.69 1.14 10.40
CA LYS A 83 6.81 1.76 11.73
C LYS A 83 6.66 0.76 12.88
N ASP A 84 5.90 -0.30 12.65
CA ASP A 84 5.70 -1.36 13.65
C ASP A 84 6.91 -2.31 13.75
N LEU A 85 7.87 -2.23 12.81
CA LEU A 85 9.14 -2.93 12.92
C LEU A 85 10.00 -2.32 14.04
N PRO A 86 10.53 -3.12 14.97
CA PRO A 86 11.45 -2.61 15.99
C PRO A 86 12.69 -1.99 15.36
N SER A 87 13.13 -0.85 15.88
CA SER A 87 14.34 -0.16 15.40
C SER A 87 15.57 -1.09 15.44
N GLY A 88 16.31 -1.16 14.33
CA GLY A 88 17.51 -2.01 14.24
C GLY A 88 17.23 -3.48 13.95
N ALA A 89 15.96 -3.90 13.88
CA ALA A 89 15.60 -5.32 13.68
C ALA A 89 15.89 -5.79 12.26
N VAL A 90 15.73 -4.93 11.25
CA VAL A 90 16.03 -5.28 9.85
C VAL A 90 17.53 -5.48 9.66
N GLU A 91 18.34 -4.60 10.24
CA GLU A 91 19.80 -4.66 10.18
C GLU A 91 20.34 -5.87 10.96
N ALA A 92 19.80 -6.13 12.16
CA ALA A 92 20.14 -7.31 12.95
C ALA A 92 19.83 -8.61 12.20
N ASP A 93 18.67 -8.69 11.53
CA ASP A 93 18.31 -9.82 10.68
C ASP A 93 19.27 -9.97 9.50
N GLN A 94 19.59 -8.89 8.79
CA GLN A 94 20.54 -8.91 7.67
C GLN A 94 21.92 -9.41 8.10
N ILE A 95 22.42 -8.96 9.26
CA ILE A 95 23.69 -9.42 9.83
C ILE A 95 23.59 -10.91 10.17
N SER A 96 22.51 -11.34 10.83
CA SER A 96 22.31 -12.77 11.18
C SER A 96 22.30 -13.68 9.94
N GLN A 97 21.68 -13.26 8.83
CA GLN A 97 21.65 -14.02 7.59
C GLN A 97 23.00 -14.04 6.88
N LYS A 98 23.73 -12.90 6.86
CA LYS A 98 25.05 -12.80 6.22
C LYS A 98 26.13 -13.62 6.94
N TYR A 99 26.05 -13.74 8.25
CA TYR A 99 27.04 -14.43 9.09
C TYR A 99 26.53 -15.75 9.69
N GLY A 100 25.44 -16.30 9.14
CA GLY A 100 24.66 -17.39 9.73
C GLY A 100 25.33 -18.77 9.79
N SER A 101 26.19 -18.97 10.80
CA SER A 101 26.28 -20.14 11.72
C SER A 101 27.69 -20.20 12.26
N THR A 102 27.99 -19.49 13.36
CA THR A 102 29.18 -19.84 14.13
C THR A 102 28.97 -21.26 14.66
N PRO A 103 29.76 -22.28 14.27
CA PRO A 103 29.66 -23.57 14.90
C PRO A 103 30.06 -23.35 16.37
N VAL A 104 29.14 -23.67 17.27
CA VAL A 104 29.47 -23.86 18.68
C VAL A 104 30.46 -25.02 18.70
N LEU A 105 31.74 -24.72 18.88
CA LEU A 105 32.75 -25.72 19.20
C LEU A 105 32.46 -26.19 20.62
N VAL A 106 32.02 -27.44 20.72
CA VAL A 106 31.99 -28.25 21.95
C VAL A 106 33.41 -28.56 22.38
#